data_AF-A0A0D0E4W9-F1
#
_entry.id   AF-A0A0D0E4W9-F1
#
_cell.length_a   1.000
_cell.length_b   1.000
_cell.length_c   1.000
_cell.angle_alpha   90.00
_cell.angle_beta   90.00
_cell.angle_gamma   90.00
#
_symmetry.space_group_name_H-M   'P 1'
#
loop_
_entity.id
_entity.type
_entity.pdbx_description
1 polymer ?
#
loop_
_entity_poly.entity_id
_entity_poly.type
_entity_poly.pdbx_seq_one_letter_code
_entity_poly.pdbx_strand_id
1 'polypeptide(L)'
;MPAQTLVPGYKQVESFGPDEDYLDEEEEVSYVTLDLGMVEPTLLPSSSTYRLIGLDTPTPFLQLSGSIFKGRHDTLLGTELLFTEEKRRGRSGRISVSREKLNIGYR
;
A
#
# COMPACT_ATOMS: atom_id res chain seq x y z
N MET A 1 31.40 -2.88 -36.58
CA MET A 1 30.01 -3.28 -36.90
C MET A 1 29.12 -2.78 -35.76
N PRO A 2 28.15 -1.89 -35.98
CA PRO A 2 27.30 -1.44 -34.88
C PRO A 2 26.39 -2.58 -34.42
N ALA A 3 26.38 -2.85 -33.10
CA ALA A 3 25.55 -3.89 -32.51
C ALA A 3 24.06 -3.49 -32.62
N GLN A 4 23.29 -4.30 -33.33
CA GLN A 4 21.84 -4.15 -33.45
C GLN A 4 21.20 -4.49 -32.11
N THR A 5 20.70 -3.50 -31.39
CA THR A 5 20.06 -3.68 -30.09
C THR A 5 18.60 -4.14 -30.30
N LEU A 6 18.16 -5.14 -29.52
CA LEU A 6 16.83 -5.74 -29.64
C LEU A 6 15.72 -4.90 -28.99
N VAL A 7 16.07 -3.80 -28.31
CA VAL A 7 15.12 -2.98 -27.55
C VAL A 7 15.45 -1.50 -27.75
N PRO A 8 14.56 -0.71 -28.37
CA PRO A 8 14.74 0.73 -28.52
C PRO A 8 14.95 1.42 -27.17
N GLY A 9 15.91 2.34 -27.09
CA GLY A 9 16.20 3.12 -25.87
C GLY A 9 17.23 2.50 -24.92
N TYR A 10 17.72 1.29 -25.20
CA TYR A 10 18.78 0.66 -24.40
C TYR A 10 20.18 1.16 -24.78
N LYS A 11 21.00 1.48 -23.76
CA LYS A 11 22.42 1.82 -23.90
C LYS A 11 23.25 0.80 -23.12
N GLN A 12 24.09 0.05 -23.83
CA GLN A 12 25.08 -0.81 -23.19
C GLN A 12 26.09 0.06 -22.43
N VAL A 13 26.37 -0.30 -21.18
CA VAL A 13 27.40 0.34 -20.34
C VAL A 13 28.39 -0.73 -19.89
N GLU A 14 29.67 -0.34 -19.77
CA GLU A 14 30.74 -1.28 -19.36
C GLU A 14 30.78 -1.51 -17.84
N SER A 15 30.22 -0.56 -17.08
CA SER A 15 30.03 -0.67 -15.64
C SER A 15 28.86 0.21 -15.20
N PHE A 16 28.21 -0.16 -14.11
CA PHE A 16 27.29 0.73 -13.40
C PHE A 16 28.08 1.77 -12.60
N GLY A 17 27.44 2.90 -12.27
CA GLY A 17 28.01 3.90 -11.37
C GLY A 17 28.14 3.36 -9.93
N PRO A 18 28.80 4.10 -9.03
CA PRO A 18 28.87 3.73 -7.61
C PRO A 18 27.46 3.59 -7.01
N ASP A 19 27.26 2.59 -6.15
CA ASP A 19 25.96 2.26 -5.53
C ASP A 19 25.41 3.38 -4.60
N GLU A 20 26.19 4.42 -4.33
CA GLU A 20 25.84 5.54 -3.44
C GLU A 20 24.58 6.30 -3.91
N ASP A 21 24.35 6.39 -5.23
CA ASP A 21 23.15 7.02 -5.79
C ASP A 21 21.85 6.24 -5.52
N TYR A 22 21.95 4.98 -5.04
CA TYR A 22 20.80 4.13 -4.67
C TYR A 22 20.55 4.09 -3.15
N LEU A 23 21.41 4.71 -2.33
CA LEU A 23 21.27 4.68 -0.88
C LEU A 23 20.37 5.81 -0.34
N ASP A 24 20.10 6.83 -1.14
CA ASP A 24 19.28 8.00 -0.77
C ASP A 24 17.79 7.87 -1.16
N GLU A 25 17.37 6.75 -1.76
CA GLU A 25 15.95 6.46 -1.95
C GLU A 25 15.35 5.96 -0.62
N GLU A 26 14.91 6.90 0.21
CA GLU A 26 14.10 6.61 1.40
C GLU A 26 12.88 5.75 0.99
N GLU A 27 12.74 4.57 1.60
CA GLU A 27 11.60 3.67 1.38
C GLU A 27 10.29 4.39 1.77
N GLU A 28 9.55 4.89 0.78
CA GLU A 28 8.34 5.68 0.99
C GLU A 28 7.17 4.77 1.43
N VAL A 29 6.77 4.89 2.69
CA VAL A 29 5.63 4.16 3.25
C VAL A 29 4.36 5.00 3.18
N SER A 30 3.40 4.60 2.36
CA SER A 30 2.06 5.20 2.30
C SER A 30 1.06 4.47 3.20
N TYR A 31 0.18 5.21 3.88
CA TYR A 31 -0.92 4.65 4.65
C TYR A 31 -2.25 4.84 3.91
N VAL A 32 -3.04 3.77 3.82
CA VAL A 32 -4.39 3.77 3.22
C VAL A 32 -5.37 3.24 4.26
N THR A 33 -6.54 3.86 4.36
CA THR A 33 -7.60 3.43 5.27
C THR A 33 -8.55 2.51 4.54
N LEU A 34 -8.85 1.33 5.12
CA LEU A 34 -9.85 0.40 4.58
C LEU A 34 -11.20 0.64 5.26
N ASP A 35 -12.24 0.85 4.46
CA ASP A 35 -13.62 0.96 4.92
C ASP A 35 -14.43 -0.21 4.43
N LEU A 36 -14.86 -1.04 5.38
CA LEU A 36 -15.61 -2.26 5.11
C LEU A 36 -17.13 -2.04 5.05
N GLY A 37 -17.59 -0.80 5.27
CA GLY A 37 -19.01 -0.51 5.40
C GLY A 37 -19.67 -1.31 6.52
N MET A 38 -20.87 -1.81 6.27
CA MET A 38 -21.57 -2.70 7.20
C MET A 38 -21.09 -4.14 7.06
N VAL A 39 -20.15 -4.53 7.94
CA VAL A 39 -19.76 -5.94 8.15
C VAL A 39 -20.34 -6.47 9.46
N GLU A 40 -20.46 -7.80 9.55
CA GLU A 40 -20.75 -8.49 10.81
C GLU A 40 -19.78 -8.02 11.92
N PRO A 41 -20.27 -7.58 13.09
CA PRO A 41 -19.43 -7.03 14.16
C PRO A 41 -18.33 -7.99 14.64
N THR A 42 -18.58 -9.30 14.49
CA THR A 42 -17.65 -10.35 14.89
C THR A 42 -16.59 -10.68 13.83
N LEU A 43 -16.74 -10.17 12.60
CA LEU A 43 -15.85 -10.51 11.49
C LEU A 43 -14.41 -10.05 11.75
N LEU A 44 -14.21 -8.79 12.14
CA LEU A 44 -12.85 -8.27 12.40
C LEU A 44 -12.20 -8.90 13.65
N PRO A 45 -12.88 -8.99 14.81
CA PRO A 45 -12.29 -9.61 15.99
C PRO A 45 -11.97 -11.10 15.83
N SER A 46 -12.71 -11.82 14.99
CA SER A 46 -12.48 -13.25 14.72
C SER A 46 -11.43 -13.52 13.63
N SER A 47 -11.04 -12.49 12.87
CA SER A 47 -10.07 -12.62 11.77
C SER A 47 -8.64 -12.53 12.29
N SER A 48 -7.92 -13.65 12.30
CA SER A 48 -6.48 -13.70 12.63
C SER A 48 -5.58 -13.42 11.43
N THR A 49 -6.12 -13.47 10.22
CA THR A 49 -5.39 -13.27 8.97
C THR A 49 -6.25 -12.52 7.96
N TYR A 50 -5.59 -11.81 7.05
CA TYR A 50 -6.22 -11.20 5.88
C TYR A 50 -5.38 -11.49 4.64
N ARG A 51 -6.02 -11.48 3.46
CA ARG A 51 -5.32 -11.47 2.17
C ARG A 51 -5.82 -10.29 1.37
N LEU A 52 -4.89 -9.46 0.89
CA LEU A 52 -5.19 -8.29 0.10
C LEU A 52 -4.40 -8.37 -1.21
N ILE A 53 -5.10 -8.26 -2.33
CA ILE A 53 -4.50 -8.33 -3.67
C ILE A 53 -4.98 -7.18 -4.55
N GLY A 54 -4.17 -6.82 -5.53
CA GLY A 54 -4.52 -5.85 -6.57
C GLY A 54 -4.65 -4.41 -6.05
N LEU A 55 -3.84 -4.02 -5.06
CA LEU A 55 -3.78 -2.64 -4.55
C LEU A 55 -3.34 -1.62 -5.60
N ASP A 56 -2.62 -2.07 -6.61
CA ASP A 56 -2.18 -1.33 -7.79
C ASP A 56 -3.26 -1.26 -8.89
N THR A 57 -4.39 -1.95 -8.70
CA THR A 57 -5.48 -2.01 -9.66
C THR A 57 -6.65 -1.14 -9.22
N PRO A 58 -7.52 -0.69 -10.15
CA PRO A 58 -8.75 0.02 -9.78
C PRO A 58 -9.73 -0.81 -8.93
N THR A 59 -9.48 -2.11 -8.75
CA THR A 59 -10.39 -3.06 -8.11
C THR A 59 -9.62 -4.08 -7.26
N PRO A 60 -9.18 -3.70 -6.06
CA PRO A 60 -8.54 -4.64 -5.15
C PRO A 60 -9.54 -5.61 -4.55
N PHE A 61 -9.03 -6.73 -4.03
CA PHE A 61 -9.84 -7.73 -3.32
C PHE A 61 -9.25 -8.01 -1.95
N LEU A 62 -10.13 -8.05 -0.95
CA LEU A 62 -9.80 -8.40 0.43
C LEU A 62 -10.48 -9.70 0.81
N GLN A 63 -9.76 -10.62 1.44
CA GLN A 63 -10.33 -11.81 2.06
C GLN A 63 -10.16 -11.74 3.58
N LEU A 64 -11.25 -11.87 4.32
CA LEU A 64 -11.30 -11.92 5.79
C LEU A 64 -12.17 -13.10 6.24
N SER A 65 -11.62 -14.02 7.03
CA SER A 65 -12.35 -15.16 7.63
C SER A 65 -13.25 -15.94 6.67
N GLY A 66 -12.82 -16.09 5.41
CA GLY A 66 -13.56 -16.81 4.37
C GLY A 66 -14.45 -15.92 3.49
N SER A 67 -14.81 -14.72 3.94
CA SER A 67 -15.52 -13.72 3.13
C SER A 67 -14.55 -13.02 2.17
N ILE A 68 -14.99 -12.85 0.92
CA ILE A 68 -14.24 -12.12 -0.11
C ILE A 68 -14.98 -10.83 -0.43
N PHE A 69 -14.25 -9.73 -0.43
CA PHE A 69 -14.76 -8.40 -0.68
C PHE A 69 -14.10 -7.81 -1.90
N LYS A 70 -14.87 -6.97 -2.61
CA LYS A 70 -14.41 -6.24 -3.79
C LYS A 70 -14.29 -4.76 -3.43
N GLY A 71 -13.10 -4.21 -3.60
CA GLY A 71 -12.79 -2.82 -3.27
C GLY A 71 -12.85 -1.87 -4.47
N ARG A 72 -12.85 -0.58 -4.16
CA ARG A 72 -12.58 0.54 -5.07
C ARG A 72 -11.82 1.63 -4.31
N HIS A 73 -10.85 2.25 -4.98
CA HIS A 73 -10.13 3.41 -4.47
C HIS A 73 -11.04 4.66 -4.50
N ASP A 74 -11.18 5.33 -3.36
CA ASP A 74 -11.93 6.57 -3.20
C ASP A 74 -11.00 7.66 -2.62
N THR A 75 -10.88 8.78 -3.33
CA THR A 75 -10.14 9.96 -2.84
C THR A 75 -11.00 10.74 -1.85
N LEU A 76 -10.47 11.00 -0.65
CA LEU A 76 -11.18 11.76 0.37
C LEU A 76 -11.10 13.27 0.13
N LEU A 77 -12.16 13.99 0.47
CA LEU A 77 -12.10 15.43 0.66
C LEU A 77 -11.49 15.72 2.04
N GLY A 78 -10.23 16.13 2.07
CA GLY A 78 -9.50 16.45 3.30
C GLY A 78 -8.38 15.46 3.61
N THR A 79 -8.05 15.34 4.89
CA THR A 79 -6.94 14.52 5.38
C THR A 79 -7.39 13.74 6.61
N GLU A 80 -7.07 12.45 6.65
CA GLU A 80 -7.29 11.61 7.83
C GLU A 80 -6.00 11.52 8.64
N LEU A 81 -6.11 11.66 9.97
CA LEU A 81 -4.99 11.58 10.91
C LEU A 81 -5.20 10.36 11.82
N LEU A 82 -4.24 9.43 11.78
CA LEU A 82 -4.23 8.25 12.63
C LEU A 82 -3.24 8.46 13.77
N PHE A 83 -3.74 8.38 15.00
CA PHE A 83 -2.94 8.47 16.22
C PHE A 83 -2.76 7.08 16.82
N THR A 84 -1.51 6.65 17.00
CA THR A 84 -1.21 5.37 17.65
C THR A 84 -0.57 5.62 19.01
N GLU A 85 -1.11 5.02 20.06
CA GLU A 85 -0.42 4.98 21.36
C GLU A 85 0.78 4.03 21.27
N GLU A 86 1.99 4.58 21.30
CA GLU A 86 3.19 3.77 21.38
C GLU A 86 3.24 3.15 22.79
N LYS A 87 3.09 1.81 22.90
CA LYS A 87 3.42 1.08 24.14
C LYS A 87 4.94 1.08 24.34
N ARG A 88 5.45 2.24 24.77
CA ARG A 88 6.80 2.59 25.27
C ARG A 88 7.97 1.73 24.79
N ARG A 89 8.83 2.32 23.95
CA ARG A 89 10.27 2.51 24.23
C ARG A 89 10.78 3.82 23.61
N GLY A 90 10.56 4.93 24.33
CA GLY A 90 11.42 6.12 24.24
C GLY A 90 11.33 7.00 22.99
N ARG A 91 10.32 6.86 22.12
CA ARG A 91 10.08 7.81 21.02
C ARG A 91 8.68 8.41 21.13
N SER A 92 8.59 9.69 20.78
CA SER A 92 7.35 10.47 20.83
C SER A 92 6.32 9.87 19.86
N GLY A 93 5.02 9.98 20.20
CA GLY A 93 3.92 9.36 19.45
C GLY A 93 3.98 9.60 17.94
N ARG A 94 3.62 8.57 17.16
CA ARG A 94 3.57 8.62 15.69
C ARG A 94 2.21 9.13 15.23
N ILE A 95 2.22 10.10 14.33
CA ILE A 95 1.04 10.57 13.59
C ILE A 95 1.21 10.07 12.16
N SER A 96 0.26 9.27 11.67
CA SER A 96 0.22 8.83 10.26
C SER A 96 -0.88 9.59 9.52
N VAL A 97 -0.60 9.96 8.27
CA VAL A 97 -1.49 10.80 7.46
C VAL A 97 -1.93 10.01 6.23
N SER A 98 -3.24 9.97 5.96
CA SER A 98 -3.84 9.31 4.80
C SER A 98 -4.71 10.31 4.01
N ARG A 99 -4.64 10.25 2.69
CA ARG A 99 -5.53 10.98 1.76
C ARG A 99 -6.38 10.06 0.88
N GLU A 100 -6.11 8.76 0.95
CA GLU A 100 -6.73 7.76 0.10
C GLU A 100 -7.42 6.71 0.97
N LYS A 101 -8.65 6.37 0.58
CA LYS A 101 -9.48 5.44 1.29
C LYS A 101 -9.88 4.32 0.34
N LEU A 102 -9.72 3.08 0.78
CA LEU A 102 -10.20 1.94 0.05
C LEU A 102 -11.58 1.54 0.56
N ASN A 103 -12.58 1.77 -0.27
CA ASN A 103 -13.96 1.40 0.03
C ASN A 103 -14.22 -0.03 -0.43
N ILE A 104 -14.65 -0.86 0.50
CA ILE A 104 -14.78 -2.30 0.32
C ILE A 104 -16.28 -2.61 0.36
N GLY A 105 -16.85 -2.83 -0.82
CA GLY A 105 -18.28 -3.09 -1.01
C GLY A 105 -18.60 -4.58 -1.11
N TYR A 106 -19.78 -4.96 -0.63
CA TYR A 106 -20.37 -6.27 -0.89
C TYR A 106 -21.00 -6.33 -2.29
N ARG A 107 -20.97 -7.51 -2.90
CA ARG A 107 -21.96 -7.94 -3.89
C ARG A 107 -23.05 -8.74 -3.19
#